data_AF-A0AAT9PTY5-F1
#
_entry.id   AF-A0AAT9PTY5-F1
#
_cell.length_a   1.000
_cell.length_b   1.000
_cell.length_c   1.000
_cell.angle_alpha   90.00
_cell.angle_beta   90.00
_cell.angle_gamma   90.00
#
_symmetry.space_group_name_H-M   'P 1'
#
loop_
_entity.id
_entity.type
_entity.pdbx_description
1 polymer ?
#
loop_
_entity_poly.entity_id
_entity_poly.type
_entity_poly.pdbx_seq_one_letter_code
_entity_poly.pdbx_strand_id
1 'polypeptide(L)'
;MTLGELTKILEATGYPVAYSHFTATPGKPVPAPPYICFLVDGSANLMADNKVYHKINDLNIELYTTKKDLVAEEKLEKVLDDHEIPYDSYGTFIESEKMYQKIYETRLI
;
A
#
# COMPACT_ATOMS: atom_id res chain seq x y z
N MET A 1 6.53 12.06 5.77
CA MET A 1 5.61 12.02 4.59
C MET A 1 4.15 11.87 5.04
N THR A 2 3.18 12.48 4.36
CA THR A 2 1.74 12.35 4.66
C THR A 2 1.07 11.22 3.86
N LEU A 3 -0.07 10.72 4.32
CA LEU A 3 -0.84 9.71 3.57
C LEU A 3 -1.29 10.20 2.19
N GLY A 4 -1.63 11.49 2.07
CA GLY A 4 -2.03 12.07 0.79
C GLY A 4 -0.86 12.18 -0.21
N GLU A 5 0.36 12.41 0.27
CA GLU A 5 1.57 12.33 -0.55
C GLU A 5 1.83 10.89 -0.99
N LEU A 6 1.77 9.93 -0.06
CA LEU A 6 1.91 8.51 -0.39
C LEU A 6 0.89 8.07 -1.46
N THR A 7 -0.38 8.46 -1.35
CA THR A 7 -1.39 8.14 -2.37
C THR A 7 -0.95 8.59 -3.76
N LYS A 8 -0.48 9.84 -3.91
CA LYS A 8 -0.04 10.39 -5.20
C LYS A 8 1.18 9.65 -5.75
N ILE A 9 2.07 9.23 -4.86
CA ILE A 9 3.25 8.43 -5.20
C ILE A 9 2.81 7.09 -5.76
N LEU A 10 1.93 6.37 -5.04
CA LEU A 10 1.40 5.09 -5.48
C LEU A 10 0.61 5.22 -6.79
N GLU A 11 -0.14 6.30 -6.98
CA GLU A 11 -0.88 6.58 -8.22
C GLU A 11 0.06 6.78 -9.43
N ALA A 12 1.33 7.15 -9.22
CA ALA A 12 2.33 7.26 -10.30
C ALA A 12 2.67 5.89 -10.93
N THR A 13 2.34 4.78 -10.28
CA THR A 13 2.37 3.44 -10.89
C THR A 13 1.34 3.30 -12.01
N GLY A 14 0.36 4.21 -12.12
CA GLY A 14 -0.76 4.11 -13.05
C GLY A 14 -1.80 3.06 -12.67
N TYR A 15 -1.69 2.47 -11.47
CA TYR A 15 -2.69 1.56 -10.92
C TYR A 15 -3.73 2.32 -10.08
N PRO A 16 -4.98 1.83 -10.02
CA PRO A 16 -5.95 2.35 -9.05
C PRO A 16 -5.43 2.19 -7.63
N VAL A 17 -5.53 3.25 -6.81
CA VAL A 17 -5.11 3.25 -5.41
C VAL A 17 -6.30 3.55 -4.51
N ALA A 18 -6.43 2.82 -3.40
CA ALA A 18 -7.40 3.09 -2.35
C ALA A 18 -6.80 2.92 -0.95
N TYR A 19 -7.38 3.64 0.02
CA TYR A 19 -7.11 3.35 1.42
C TYR A 19 -7.92 2.12 1.86
N SER A 20 -7.23 1.10 2.38
CA SER A 20 -7.77 -0.18 2.86
C SER A 20 -8.45 -1.06 1.80
N HIS A 21 -9.44 -0.56 1.07
CA HIS A 21 -10.23 -1.38 0.14
C HIS A 21 -10.96 -0.53 -0.91
N PHE A 22 -11.40 -1.20 -1.98
CA PHE A 22 -12.36 -0.64 -2.92
C PHE A 22 -13.78 -1.11 -2.58
N THR A 23 -14.73 -0.17 -2.57
CA THR A 23 -16.16 -0.49 -2.44
C THR A 23 -16.84 -0.35 -3.79
N ALA A 24 -17.52 -1.41 -4.25
CA ALA A 24 -18.39 -1.31 -5.41
C ALA A 24 -19.58 -0.41 -5.10
N THR A 25 -19.87 0.53 -5.99
CA THR A 25 -21.08 1.39 -5.93
C THR A 25 -21.84 1.31 -7.24
N PRO A 26 -23.13 1.68 -7.28
CA PRO A 26 -23.88 1.75 -8.53
C PRO A 26 -23.15 2.66 -9.54
N GLY A 27 -22.67 2.07 -10.65
CA GLY A 27 -21.92 2.76 -11.70
C GLY A 27 -20.40 2.81 -11.50
N LYS A 28 -19.85 2.34 -10.38
CA LYS A 28 -18.39 2.23 -10.17
C LYS A 28 -18.06 0.88 -9.51
N PRO A 29 -17.77 -0.17 -10.30
CA PRO A 29 -17.33 -1.45 -9.76
C PRO A 29 -15.92 -1.33 -9.16
N VAL A 30 -15.53 -2.35 -8.40
CA VAL A 30 -14.13 -2.51 -7.97
C VAL A 30 -13.25 -2.62 -9.23
N PRO A 31 -12.09 -1.92 -9.28
CA PRO A 31 -11.20 -2.00 -10.43
C PRO A 31 -10.69 -3.42 -10.67
N ALA A 32 -10.47 -3.76 -11.94
CA ALA A 32 -9.77 -4.99 -12.27
C ALA A 32 -8.29 -4.87 -11.84
N PRO A 33 -7.68 -5.93 -11.29
CA PRO A 33 -6.25 -5.95 -11.00
C PRO A 33 -5.38 -5.74 -12.25
N PRO A 34 -4.19 -5.15 -12.12
CA PRO A 34 -3.54 -4.74 -10.87
C PRO A 34 -4.15 -3.48 -10.23
N TYR A 35 -4.30 -3.51 -8.90
CA TYR A 35 -4.64 -2.33 -8.09
C TYR A 35 -3.87 -2.38 -6.77
N ILE A 36 -3.75 -1.20 -6.14
CA ILE A 36 -3.05 -1.03 -4.88
C ILE A 36 -4.05 -0.62 -3.79
N CYS A 37 -3.97 -1.27 -2.64
CA CYS A 37 -4.55 -0.77 -1.40
C CYS A 37 -3.42 -0.38 -0.46
N PHE A 38 -3.62 0.61 0.40
CA PHE A 38 -2.72 0.82 1.53
C PHE A 38 -3.49 1.14 2.79
N LEU A 39 -2.95 0.77 3.95
CA LEU A 39 -3.56 1.09 5.24
C LEU A 39 -2.51 1.36 6.30
N VAL A 40 -2.89 2.15 7.31
CA VAL A 40 -2.14 2.26 8.56
C VAL A 40 -2.66 1.16 9.48
N ASP A 41 -1.81 0.20 9.84
CA ASP A 41 -2.15 -0.91 10.73
C ASP A 41 -1.44 -0.81 12.09
N GLY A 42 -0.53 0.14 12.24
CA GLY A 42 0.20 0.38 13.47
C GLY A 42 0.73 1.80 13.61
N SER A 43 1.35 2.06 14.76
CA SER A 43 2.07 3.32 14.98
C SER A 43 3.25 3.11 15.91
N ALA A 44 4.42 3.57 15.49
CA ALA A 44 5.64 3.57 16.28
C ALA A 44 5.91 4.96 16.88
N ASN A 45 4.86 5.58 17.43
CA ASN A 45 4.90 6.96 17.93
C ASN A 45 6.04 7.20 18.92
N LEU A 46 6.72 8.34 18.78
CA LEU A 46 7.64 8.82 19.81
C LEU A 46 6.83 9.47 20.93
N MET A 47 6.93 8.94 22.14
CA MET A 47 6.18 9.38 23.32
C MET A 47 7.09 10.16 24.29
N ALA A 48 6.60 11.30 24.81
CA ALA A 48 7.25 12.08 25.86
C ALA A 48 6.21 12.83 26.69
N ASP A 49 6.47 13.04 27.98
CA ASP A 49 5.62 13.82 28.90
C ASP A 49 4.11 13.46 28.86
N ASN A 50 3.81 12.15 28.82
CA ASN A 50 2.44 11.61 28.70
C ASN A 50 1.69 12.05 27.43
N LYS A 51 2.41 12.37 26.36
CA LYS A 51 1.86 12.75 25.05
C LYS A 51 2.61 12.06 23.91
N VAL A 52 1.94 11.96 22.76
CA VAL A 52 2.61 11.61 21.50
C VAL A 52 3.35 12.85 21.01
N TYR A 53 4.67 12.80 21.07
CA TYR A 53 5.56 13.90 20.64
C TYR A 53 5.74 13.90 19.12
N HIS A 54 5.91 12.72 18.52
CA HIS A 54 5.87 12.55 17.07
C HIS A 54 4.98 11.37 16.68
N LYS A 55 4.08 11.61 15.73
CA LYS A 55 3.24 10.57 15.12
C LYS A 55 4.03 9.89 14.03
N ILE A 56 4.11 8.56 14.10
CA ILE A 56 4.79 7.72 13.12
C ILE A 56 3.82 6.61 12.77
N ASN A 57 3.49 6.48 11.49
CA ASN A 57 2.55 5.47 11.02
C ASN A 57 3.32 4.27 10.47
N ASP A 58 2.94 3.07 10.90
CA ASP A 58 3.33 1.83 10.24
C ASP A 58 2.26 1.50 9.21
N LEU A 59 2.67 1.18 7.98
CA LEU A 59 1.79 0.99 6.83
C LEU A 59 2.05 -0.31 6.13
N ASN A 60 0.95 -0.88 5.63
CA ASN A 60 0.95 -1.93 4.64
C ASN A 60 0.49 -1.38 3.30
N ILE A 61 1.33 -1.51 2.28
CA ILE A 61 1.00 -1.24 0.87
C ILE A 61 0.83 -2.60 0.20
N GLU A 62 -0.35 -2.84 -0.36
CA GLU A 62 -0.77 -4.14 -0.87
C GLU A 62 -1.05 -4.04 -2.37
N LEU A 63 -0.31 -4.80 -3.17
CA LEU A 63 -0.54 -4.97 -4.60
C LEU A 63 -1.30 -6.26 -4.86
N TYR A 64 -2.47 -6.14 -5.49
CA TYR A 64 -3.31 -7.28 -5.85
C TYR A 64 -3.22 -7.55 -7.35
N THR A 65 -3.03 -8.83 -7.73
CA THR A 65 -2.88 -9.27 -9.12
C THR A 65 -3.59 -10.62 -9.35
N THR A 66 -4.04 -10.91 -10.58
CA THR A 66 -4.72 -12.18 -10.93
C THR A 66 -3.75 -13.33 -11.22
N LYS A 67 -2.48 -13.02 -11.41
CA LYS A 67 -1.36 -13.95 -11.63
C LYS A 67 -0.16 -13.42 -10.86
N LYS A 68 0.86 -14.26 -10.64
CA LYS A 68 2.15 -13.79 -10.14
C LYS A 68 2.76 -12.83 -11.17
N ASP A 69 2.62 -11.52 -10.96
CA ASP A 69 2.98 -10.48 -11.91
C ASP A 69 4.20 -9.69 -11.45
N LEU A 70 5.38 -10.22 -11.79
CA LEU A 70 6.67 -9.62 -11.41
C LEU A 70 6.86 -8.22 -11.99
N VAL A 71 6.23 -7.92 -13.13
CA VAL A 71 6.34 -6.59 -13.77
C VAL A 71 5.56 -5.55 -12.95
N ALA A 72 4.40 -5.93 -12.42
CA ALA A 72 3.63 -5.05 -11.53
C ALA A 72 4.33 -4.84 -10.18
N GLU A 73 4.95 -5.90 -9.63
CA GLU A 73 5.78 -5.83 -8.42
C GLU A 73 6.96 -4.87 -8.62
N GLU A 74 7.80 -5.09 -9.65
CA GLU A 74 8.95 -4.22 -9.96
C GLU A 74 8.54 -2.77 -10.21
N LYS A 75 7.36 -2.54 -10.82
CA LYS A 75 6.86 -1.17 -11.05
C LYS A 75 6.53 -0.44 -9.76
N LEU A 76 5.91 -1.12 -8.80
CA LEU A 76 5.63 -0.55 -7.49
C LEU A 76 6.93 -0.33 -6.71
N GLU A 77 7.81 -1.33 -6.67
CA GLU A 77 9.12 -1.25 -6.01
C GLU A 77 9.93 -0.07 -6.54
N LYS A 78 9.98 0.11 -7.86
CA LYS A 78 10.66 1.26 -8.47
C LYS A 78 10.09 2.60 -8.00
N VAL A 79 8.78 2.73 -7.87
CA VAL A 79 8.14 3.97 -7.40
C VAL A 79 8.49 4.24 -5.93
N LEU A 80 8.57 3.19 -5.10
CA LEU A 80 9.01 3.32 -3.71
C LEU A 80 10.49 3.70 -3.62
N ASP A 81 11.34 3.04 -4.39
CA ASP A 81 12.79 3.28 -4.44
C ASP A 81 13.13 4.68 -4.94
N ASP A 82 12.48 5.14 -6.02
CA ASP A 82 12.67 6.47 -6.60
C ASP A 82 12.29 7.59 -5.61
N HIS A 83 11.58 7.26 -4.53
CA HIS A 83 11.14 8.18 -3.48
C HIS A 83 11.72 7.83 -2.10
N GLU A 84 12.74 6.96 -2.07
CA GLU A 84 13.47 6.59 -0.86
C GLU A 84 12.57 6.04 0.26
N ILE A 85 11.51 5.31 -0.11
CA ILE A 85 10.58 4.67 0.82
C ILE A 85 11.10 3.25 1.10
N PRO A 86 11.71 2.98 2.27
CA PRO A 86 12.19 1.65 2.59
C PRO A 86 11.03 0.70 2.85
N TYR A 87 11.19 -0.57 2.52
CA TYR A 87 10.17 -1.58 2.80
C TYR A 87 10.76 -2.95 3.10
N ASP A 88 10.03 -3.72 3.92
CA ASP A 88 10.09 -5.18 3.91
C ASP A 88 8.94 -5.71 3.06
N SER A 89 9.09 -6.87 2.42
CA SER A 89 8.03 -7.41 1.58
C SER A 89 7.83 -8.91 1.67
N TYR A 90 6.58 -9.33 1.52
CA TYR A 90 6.16 -10.73 1.47
C TYR A 90 4.91 -10.86 0.62
N GLY A 91 4.52 -12.08 0.28
CA GLY A 91 3.36 -12.29 -0.57
C GLY A 91 2.63 -13.58 -0.27
N THR A 92 1.36 -13.60 -0.60
CA THR A 92 0.47 -14.74 -0.42
C THR A 92 -0.49 -14.86 -1.60
N PHE A 93 -1.07 -16.05 -1.76
CA PHE A 93 -2.19 -16.27 -2.67
C PHE A 93 -3.47 -16.37 -1.85
N ILE A 94 -4.46 -15.54 -2.16
CA ILE A 94 -5.76 -15.52 -1.52
C ILE A 94 -6.70 -16.43 -2.31
N GLU A 95 -6.86 -17.66 -1.83
CA GLU A 95 -7.64 -18.71 -2.50
C GLU A 95 -9.10 -18.31 -2.78
N SER A 96 -9.77 -17.63 -1.85
CA SER A 96 -11.17 -17.22 -2.00
C SER A 96 -11.37 -16.21 -3.13
N GLU A 97 -10.39 -15.31 -3.32
CA GLU A 97 -10.42 -14.27 -4.34
C GLU A 97 -9.74 -14.72 -5.65
N LYS A 98 -8.95 -15.79 -5.60
CA LYS A 98 -8.05 -16.27 -6.68
C LYS A 98 -7.06 -15.19 -7.12
N MET A 99 -6.44 -14.52 -6.16
CA MET A 99 -5.54 -13.39 -6.40
C MET A 99 -4.24 -13.55 -5.63
N TYR A 100 -3.17 -13.01 -6.18
CA TYR A 100 -1.92 -12.82 -5.48
C TYR A 100 -1.94 -11.46 -4.80
N GLN A 101 -1.56 -11.44 -3.53
CA GLN A 101 -1.35 -10.23 -2.74
C GLN A 101 0.14 -10.15 -2.41
N LYS A 102 0.77 -9.06 -2.82
CA LYS A 102 2.14 -8.70 -2.44
C LYS A 102 2.07 -7.51 -1.49
N ILE A 103 2.63 -7.66 -0.30
CA ILE A 103 2.60 -6.65 0.77
C ILE A 103 4.00 -6.06 0.91
N TYR A 104 4.04 -4.73 1.04
CA TYR A 104 5.20 -3.91 1.32
C TYR A 104 4.94 -3.16 2.63
N GLU A 105 5.62 -3.57 3.69
CA GLU A 105 5.53 -2.92 5.00
C GLU A 105 6.52 -1.77 5.05
N THR A 106 6.06 -0.58 5.42
CA THR A 106 6.90 0.60 5.55
C THR A 106 6.49 1.46 6.74
N ARG A 107 7.42 2.30 7.20
CA ARG A 107 7.19 3.25 8.28
C ARG A 107 7.31 4.67 7.73
N LEU A 108 6.23 5.44 7.86
CA LEU A 108 6.24 6.86 7.52
C LEU A 108 6.67 7.70 8.71
N ILE A 109 7.87 8.25 8.59
CA ILE A 109 8.48 9.21 9.51
C ILE A 109 8.24 10.64 9.02
#